data_AF-A0A1C4IZE7-F1
#
_entry.id   AF-A0A1C4IZE7-F1
#
_cell.length_a   1.000
_cell.length_b   1.000
_cell.length_c   1.000
_cell.angle_alpha   90.00
_cell.angle_beta   90.00
_cell.angle_gamma   90.00
#
_symmetry.space_group_name_H-M   'P 1'
#
loop_
_entity.id
_entity.type
_entity.pdbx_description
1 polymer ?
#
loop_
_entity_poly.entity_id
_entity_poly.type
_entity_poly.pdbx_seq_one_letter_code
_entity_poly.pdbx_strand_id
1 'polypeptide(L)'
;MAPPLPLAVGDEEFQRIMAKTRAPVLAVEDFPAMPRTVVRPLTDPVPWSLVSMVWRKGLVHRGLTALRRAAAELTEAEGWLRRPVEGWIPAIDMDLMGPRK
;
A
#
# COMPACT_ATOMS: atom_id res chain seq x y z
N MET A 1 13.28 8.27 -9.79
CA MET A 1 11.93 8.27 -9.20
C MET A 1 11.27 9.61 -9.51
N ALA A 2 9.96 9.64 -9.75
CA ALA A 2 9.24 10.90 -9.91
C ALA A 2 9.24 11.68 -8.57
N PRO A 3 9.28 13.02 -8.58
CA PRO A 3 9.18 13.81 -7.36
C PRO A 3 7.78 13.63 -6.73
N PRO A 4 7.66 13.70 -5.39
CA PRO A 4 6.37 13.62 -4.72
C PRO A 4 5.46 14.76 -5.18
N LEU A 5 4.21 14.42 -5.49
CA LEU A 5 3.18 15.38 -5.84
C LEU A 5 2.38 15.78 -4.59
N PRO A 6 1.81 17.00 -4.55
CA PRO A 6 0.85 17.37 -3.52
C PRO A 6 -0.31 16.37 -3.49
N LEU A 7 -0.88 16.14 -2.31
CA LEU A 7 -2.10 15.35 -2.18
C LEU A 7 -3.21 15.99 -3.01
N ALA A 8 -3.85 15.21 -3.87
CA ALA A 8 -5.02 15.62 -4.61
C ALA A 8 -6.28 15.32 -3.79
N VAL A 9 -7.09 16.33 -3.51
CA VAL A 9 -8.36 16.17 -2.81
C VAL A 9 -9.51 16.26 -3.80
N GLY A 10 -10.17 15.11 -4.02
CA GLY A 10 -11.31 14.99 -4.92
C GLY A 10 -10.95 14.98 -6.42
N ASP A 11 -11.99 14.76 -7.23
CA ASP A 11 -11.84 14.42 -8.65
C ASP A 11 -11.28 15.58 -9.49
N GLU A 12 -11.74 16.81 -9.24
CA GLU A 12 -11.32 17.98 -10.02
C GLU A 12 -9.83 18.30 -9.85
N GLU A 13 -9.33 18.21 -8.61
CA GLU A 13 -7.92 18.43 -8.32
C GLU A 13 -7.06 17.31 -8.92
N PHE A 14 -7.51 16.07 -8.79
CA PHE A 14 -6.84 14.93 -9.39
C PHE A 14 -6.74 15.08 -10.92
N GLN A 15 -7.84 15.43 -11.60
CA GLN A 15 -7.84 15.65 -13.05
C GLN A 15 -6.91 16.78 -13.48
N ARG A 16 -6.86 17.88 -12.73
CA ARG A 16 -5.97 19.01 -12.99
C ARG A 16 -4.49 18.61 -12.86
N ILE A 17 -4.15 17.81 -11.84
CA ILE A 17 -2.79 17.28 -11.67
C ILE A 17 -2.44 16.33 -12.82
N MET A 18 -3.32 15.38 -13.16
CA MET A 18 -3.11 14.44 -14.26
C MET A 18 -2.93 15.14 -15.62
N ALA A 19 -3.71 16.18 -15.90
CA ALA A 19 -3.57 16.97 -17.13
C ALA A 19 -2.24 17.73 -17.19
N LYS A 20 -1.75 18.23 -16.03
CA LYS A 20 -0.50 18.98 -15.92
C LYS A 20 0.73 18.07 -16.00
N THR A 21 0.75 16.98 -15.25
CA THR A 21 1.94 16.12 -15.12
C THR A 21 2.03 15.08 -16.21
N ARG A 22 0.87 14.59 -16.71
CA ARG A 22 0.76 13.46 -17.64
C ARG A 22 1.53 12.21 -17.18
N ALA A 23 1.79 12.09 -15.88
CA ALA A 23 2.47 10.95 -15.29
C ALA A 23 1.44 9.87 -14.91
N PRO A 24 1.72 8.58 -15.17
CA PRO A 24 0.89 7.51 -14.64
C PRO A 24 0.98 7.48 -13.11
N VAL A 25 -0.12 7.08 -12.47
CA VAL A 25 -0.21 6.95 -11.01
C VAL A 25 -0.73 5.56 -10.65
N LEU A 26 -0.30 5.06 -9.49
CA LEU A 26 -0.88 3.86 -8.90
C LEU A 26 -2.20 4.22 -8.23
N ALA A 27 -3.22 3.41 -8.46
CA ALA A 27 -4.54 3.56 -7.87
C ALA A 27 -5.03 2.21 -7.34
N VAL A 28 -5.96 2.24 -6.39
CA VAL A 28 -6.64 1.02 -5.89
C VAL A 28 -7.61 0.48 -6.94
N GLU A 29 -7.99 -0.80 -6.82
CA GLU A 29 -8.86 -1.46 -7.80
C GLU A 29 -10.22 -0.75 -7.98
N ASP A 30 -10.78 -0.23 -6.89
CA ASP A 30 -12.07 0.50 -6.89
C ASP A 30 -11.95 2.00 -7.21
N PHE A 31 -10.83 2.43 -7.81
CA PHE A 31 -10.65 3.85 -8.13
C PHE A 31 -11.63 4.30 -9.23
N PRO A 32 -12.33 5.43 -9.04
CA PRO A 32 -13.34 5.87 -9.98
C PRO A 32 -12.75 6.19 -11.36
N ALA A 33 -13.52 5.89 -12.41
CA ALA A 33 -13.13 6.23 -13.77
C ALA A 33 -13.04 7.76 -13.93
N MET A 34 -11.90 8.25 -14.41
CA MET A 34 -11.67 9.69 -14.62
C MET A 34 -11.72 10.06 -16.10
N PRO A 35 -12.33 11.20 -16.48
CA PRO A 35 -12.34 11.68 -17.85
C PRO A 35 -10.94 11.77 -18.44
N ARG A 36 -10.78 11.28 -19.69
CA ARG A 36 -9.51 11.29 -20.43
C ARG A 36 -8.38 10.47 -19.79
N THR A 37 -8.72 9.54 -18.91
CA THR A 37 -7.79 8.56 -18.33
C THR A 37 -8.21 7.14 -18.71
N VAL A 38 -7.26 6.21 -18.61
CA VAL A 38 -7.54 4.77 -18.71
C VAL A 38 -7.01 4.10 -17.45
N VAL A 39 -7.82 3.22 -16.86
CA VAL A 39 -7.37 2.35 -15.77
C VAL A 39 -6.83 1.08 -16.40
N ARG A 40 -5.60 0.70 -16.02
CA ARG A 40 -4.97 -0.54 -16.47
C ARG A 40 -4.54 -1.33 -15.23
N PRO A 41 -4.98 -2.59 -15.10
CA PRO A 41 -4.52 -3.42 -13.99
C PRO A 41 -3.03 -3.68 -14.14
N LEU A 42 -2.28 -3.52 -13.05
CA LEU A 42 -0.89 -3.92 -12.97
C LEU A 42 -0.84 -5.36 -12.50
N THR A 43 -0.79 -6.28 -13.46
CA THR A 43 -0.83 -7.72 -13.20
C THR A 43 0.56 -8.36 -13.09
N ASP A 44 1.61 -7.69 -13.58
CA ASP A 44 2.99 -8.17 -13.47
C ASP A 44 4.03 -7.03 -13.55
N PRO A 45 4.84 -6.79 -12.51
CA PRO A 45 4.66 -7.33 -11.15
C PRO A 45 3.44 -6.69 -10.49
N VAL A 46 2.69 -7.46 -9.70
CA VAL A 46 1.59 -6.91 -8.87
C VAL A 46 2.20 -6.01 -7.79
N PRO A 47 1.94 -4.69 -7.78
CA PRO A 47 2.54 -3.80 -6.81
C PRO A 47 1.98 -4.08 -5.41
N TRP A 48 2.87 -4.26 -4.44
CA TRP A 48 2.49 -4.46 -3.04
C TRP A 48 2.45 -3.12 -2.32
N SER A 49 1.33 -2.82 -1.67
CA SER A 49 1.21 -1.67 -0.78
C SER A 49 1.28 -2.14 0.68
N LEU A 50 2.30 -1.69 1.40
CA LEU A 50 2.48 -2.05 2.80
C LEU A 50 1.50 -1.27 3.68
N VAL A 51 0.75 -2.02 4.50
CA VAL A 51 -0.10 -1.45 5.54
C VAL A 51 0.57 -1.69 6.88
N SER A 52 0.86 -0.60 7.60
CA SER A 52 1.55 -0.64 8.89
C SER A 52 0.67 -0.10 10.00
N MET A 53 0.69 -0.76 11.15
CA MET A 53 0.11 -0.23 12.39
C MET A 53 1.23 0.42 13.22
N VAL A 54 1.06 1.71 13.57
CA VAL A 54 2.05 2.49 14.31
C VAL A 54 1.48 3.01 15.63
N TRP A 55 2.29 3.00 16.69
CA TRP A 55 1.92 3.50 18.02
C TRP A 55 3.14 4.03 18.78
N ARG A 56 2.89 4.79 19.86
CA ARG A 56 3.96 5.35 20.70
C ARG A 56 4.79 4.23 21.34
N LYS A 57 6.11 4.37 21.30
CA LYS A 57 7.04 3.45 21.98
C LYS A 57 6.71 3.37 23.47
N GLY A 58 6.68 2.15 24.02
CA GLY A 58 6.38 1.89 25.42
C GLY A 58 4.89 1.88 25.78
N LEU A 59 3.99 2.15 24.84
CA LEU A 59 2.55 2.07 25.11
C LEU A 59 2.11 0.62 25.34
N VAL A 60 1.61 0.34 26.54
CA VAL A 60 0.95 -0.93 26.90
C VAL A 60 -0.54 -0.68 27.04
N HIS A 61 -1.33 -1.14 26.07
CA HIS A 61 -2.78 -0.94 26.04
C HIS A 61 -3.50 -2.23 25.62
N ARG A 62 -4.61 -2.57 26.31
CA ARG A 62 -5.39 -3.78 26.01
C ARG A 62 -5.96 -3.76 24.59
N GLY A 63 -6.43 -2.60 24.13
CA GLY A 63 -6.91 -2.43 22.76
C GLY A 63 -5.82 -2.69 21.71
N LEU A 64 -4.57 -2.25 21.96
CA LEU A 64 -3.46 -2.54 21.06
C LEU A 64 -3.12 -4.03 21.04
N THR A 65 -3.21 -4.70 22.19
CA THR A 65 -3.02 -6.15 22.29
C THR A 65 -4.08 -6.89 21.49
N ALA A 66 -5.35 -6.48 21.61
CA ALA A 66 -6.46 -7.05 20.85
C ALA A 66 -6.29 -6.84 19.33
N LEU A 67 -5.93 -5.63 18.89
CA LEU A 67 -5.68 -5.33 17.48
C LEU A 67 -4.54 -6.18 16.90
N ARG A 68 -3.43 -6.31 17.63
CA ARG A 68 -2.29 -7.14 17.21
C ARG A 68 -2.66 -8.62 17.09
N ARG A 69 -3.47 -9.12 18.02
CA ARG A 69 -3.99 -10.50 17.97
C ARG A 69 -4.88 -10.71 16.75
N ALA A 70 -5.86 -9.84 16.53
CA ALA A 70 -6.76 -9.93 15.38
C ALA A 70 -6.00 -9.87 14.05
N ALA A 71 -5.01 -8.97 13.94
CA ALA A 71 -4.17 -8.88 12.75
C ALA A 71 -3.37 -10.16 12.51
N ALA A 72 -2.85 -10.81 13.56
CA ALA A 72 -2.13 -12.08 13.44
C ALA A 72 -3.06 -13.22 12.99
N GLU A 73 -4.25 -13.32 13.59
CA GLU A 73 -5.25 -14.35 13.24
C GLU A 73 -5.68 -14.22 11.77
N LEU A 74 -5.98 -13.00 11.30
CA LEU A 74 -6.33 -12.74 9.89
C LEU A 74 -5.16 -13.01 8.94
N THR A 75 -3.94 -12.61 9.32
CA THR A 75 -2.74 -12.86 8.51
C THR A 75 -2.50 -14.35 8.29
N GLU A 76 -2.71 -15.17 9.31
CA GLU A 76 -2.57 -16.62 9.22
C GLU A 76 -3.68 -17.24 8.37
N ALA A 77 -4.93 -16.87 8.62
CA ALA A 77 -6.10 -17.39 7.92
C ALA A 77 -6.05 -17.09 6.41
N GLU A 78 -5.71 -15.85 6.05
CA GLU A 78 -5.72 -15.38 4.66
C GLU A 78 -4.36 -15.53 3.97
N GLY A 79 -3.32 -15.88 4.72
CA GLY A 79 -1.96 -16.07 4.18
C GLY A 79 -1.32 -14.79 3.64
N TRP A 80 -1.68 -13.61 4.16
CA TRP A 80 -1.25 -12.30 3.63
C TRP A 80 0.27 -12.11 3.54
N LEU A 81 1.04 -12.75 4.43
CA LEU A 81 2.51 -12.65 4.43
C LEU A 81 3.19 -13.79 3.65
N ARG A 82 2.43 -14.64 2.94
CA ARG A 82 3.02 -15.66 2.08
C ARG A 82 3.63 -14.98 0.86
N ARG A 83 4.95 -15.13 0.71
CA ARG A 83 5.66 -14.60 -0.45
C ARG A 83 5.31 -15.42 -1.71
N PRO A 84 4.91 -14.78 -2.82
CA PRO A 84 4.79 -15.45 -4.10
C PRO A 84 6.16 -15.94 -4.56
N VAL A 85 6.20 -17.12 -5.18
CA VAL A 85 7.45 -17.77 -5.60
C VAL A 85 8.25 -16.87 -6.54
N GLU A 86 7.55 -16.23 -7.48
CA GLU A 86 8.11 -15.29 -8.47
C GLU A 86 8.00 -13.82 -8.03
N GLY A 87 7.66 -13.57 -6.77
CA GLY A 87 7.49 -12.21 -6.24
C GLY A 87 8.82 -11.47 -6.15
N TRP A 88 8.90 -10.28 -6.74
CA TRP A 88 10.03 -9.38 -6.52
C TRP A 88 9.80 -8.52 -5.28
N ILE A 89 10.66 -8.68 -4.26
CA ILE A 89 10.68 -7.85 -3.06
C ILE A 89 12.10 -7.29 -2.89
N PRO A 90 12.30 -5.97 -2.80
CA PRO A 90 13.61 -5.38 -2.52
C PRO A 90 14.24 -5.95 -1.24
N ALA A 91 15.56 -6.14 -1.25
CA ALA A 91 16.28 -6.64 -0.06
C ALA A 91 16.04 -5.77 1.19
N ILE A 92 15.96 -4.45 1.01
CA ILE A 92 15.68 -3.51 2.11
C ILE A 92 14.29 -3.74 2.74
N ASP A 93 13.29 -4.09 1.92
CA ASP A 93 11.94 -4.36 2.39
C ASP A 93 11.88 -5.75 3.06
N MET A 94 12.64 -6.71 2.55
CA MET A 94 12.81 -8.02 3.20
C MET A 94 13.39 -7.90 4.62
N ASP A 95 14.40 -7.06 4.80
CA ASP A 95 15.00 -6.80 6.12
C ASP A 95 14.01 -6.13 7.09
N LEU A 96 13.14 -5.25 6.57
CA LEU A 96 12.12 -4.57 7.37
C LEU A 96 10.98 -5.52 7.78
N MET A 97 10.58 -6.45 6.90
CA MET A 97 9.48 -7.39 7.14
C MET A 97 9.89 -8.61 7.98
N GLY A 98 11.18 -8.95 8.00
CA GLY A 98 11.70 -10.08 8.76
C GLY A 98 11.51 -9.93 10.28
N PRO A 99 11.45 -11.04 11.04
CA PRO A 99 11.46 -10.96 12.49
C PRO A 99 12.73 -10.21 12.94
N ARG A 100 12.55 -9.13 13.69
CA ARG A 100 13.66 -8.43 14.33
C ARG A 100 14.36 -9.42 15.26
N LYS A 101 15.66 -9.66 15.01
CA LYS A 101 16.55 -10.37 15.93
C LYS A 101 16.57 -9.72 17.31
#